data_AF-A0A2V2LK90-F1
#
_entry.id   AF-A0A2V2LK90-F1
#
_cell.length_a   1.000
_cell.length_b   1.000
_cell.length_c   1.000
_cell.angle_alpha   90.00
_cell.angle_beta   90.00
_cell.angle_gamma   90.00
#
_symmetry.space_group_name_H-M   'P 1'
#
loop_
_entity.id
_entity.type
_entity.pdbx_description
1 polymer ?
#
loop_
_entity_poly.entity_id
_entity_poly.type
_entity_poly.pdbx_seq_one_letter_code
_entity_poly.pdbx_strand_id
1 'polypeptide(L)'
;MTRPTALTAQHALPDTDDRQVTPDRIFLRDHVVEAEIGAFQAERGITQRIAFTLVADLLPAQRQPVSPHGPRDDVDTILSYDVLLDSIREEIGDRRINLLETLAEGIAARVLAHVGVTRLRIVIEKLDRVPGALGVDITRERPRAAVIDPAPAALPDTARIALIARDRLAASDLADWVLALAADGPLILCVDAPGARAGVDLPAPVQRRVDLLAFEQAAWRLAARDPRFVVVDSRTELDWGLRNGQVSVWAPCKMVVDARDEAPTGPVCMTSLVPWLARRLGIRRIDTLGAVTPADSTDLSLRAHD
;
A
#
# COMPACT_ATOMS: atom_id res chain seq x y z
N MET A 1 -51.99 1.38 50.32
CA MET A 1 -50.87 2.28 49.96
C MET A 1 -50.11 1.60 48.84
N THR A 2 -50.42 1.96 47.59
CA THR A 2 -49.85 1.31 46.40
C THR A 2 -49.51 2.42 45.41
N ARG A 3 -48.23 2.49 45.03
CA ARG A 3 -47.63 3.56 44.20
C ARG A 3 -48.21 3.58 42.77
N PRO A 4 -48.34 4.75 42.12
CA PRO A 4 -48.65 4.83 40.70
C PRO A 4 -47.38 4.60 39.86
N THR A 5 -47.44 3.65 38.93
CA THR A 5 -46.39 3.41 37.92
C THR A 5 -46.65 4.33 36.73
N ALA A 6 -45.69 5.21 36.45
CA ALA A 6 -45.71 6.10 35.29
C ALA A 6 -45.56 5.28 33.99
N LEU A 7 -46.51 5.43 33.08
CA LEU A 7 -46.40 4.98 31.69
C LEU A 7 -45.55 6.00 30.93
N THR A 8 -44.25 5.75 30.84
CA THR A 8 -43.36 6.54 29.97
C THR A 8 -43.56 6.06 28.54
N ALA A 9 -44.25 6.86 27.73
CA ALA A 9 -44.33 6.66 26.29
C ALA A 9 -42.92 6.79 25.69
N GLN A 10 -42.33 5.66 25.28
CA GLN A 10 -41.14 5.66 24.43
C GLN A 10 -41.55 6.18 23.04
N HIS A 11 -41.15 7.41 22.77
CA HIS A 11 -41.11 8.00 21.44
C HIS A 11 -40.20 7.10 20.58
N ALA A 12 -40.79 6.26 19.74
CA ALA A 12 -40.06 5.57 18.69
C ALA A 12 -39.49 6.65 17.76
N LEU A 13 -38.16 6.70 17.67
CA LEU A 13 -37.49 7.48 16.64
C LEU A 13 -37.94 6.92 15.28
N PRO A 14 -38.29 7.77 14.31
CA PRO A 14 -38.71 7.32 12.99
C PRO A 14 -37.56 6.55 12.33
N ASP A 15 -37.89 5.40 11.73
CA ASP A 15 -37.04 4.68 10.77
C ASP A 15 -36.47 5.71 9.78
N THR A 16 -35.20 6.04 9.94
CA THR A 16 -34.46 6.82 8.96
C THR A 16 -34.32 5.95 7.73
N ASP A 17 -35.18 6.22 6.75
CA ASP A 17 -34.99 6.06 5.30
C ASP A 17 -33.68 5.33 4.95
N ASP A 18 -33.73 3.99 4.99
CA ASP A 18 -32.67 3.10 4.52
C ASP A 18 -32.63 3.21 2.99
N ARG A 19 -32.19 4.36 2.49
CA ARG A 19 -31.68 4.43 1.13
C ARG A 19 -30.50 3.49 1.12
N GLN A 20 -30.73 2.27 0.65
CA GLN A 20 -29.70 1.31 0.31
C GLN A 20 -28.67 2.02 -0.56
N VAL A 21 -27.65 2.58 0.08
CA VAL A 21 -26.57 3.26 -0.60
C VAL A 21 -25.89 2.15 -1.39
N THR A 22 -26.04 2.19 -2.71
CA THR A 22 -25.36 1.24 -3.58
C THR A 22 -23.87 1.39 -3.31
N PRO A 23 -23.16 0.33 -2.87
CA PRO A 23 -21.75 0.41 -2.60
C PRO A 23 -20.99 0.67 -3.90
N ASP A 24 -19.91 1.42 -3.81
CA ASP A 24 -19.00 1.60 -4.95
C ASP A 24 -18.24 0.28 -5.17
N ARG A 25 -17.86 0.00 -6.42
CA ARG A 25 -17.27 -1.29 -6.79
C ARG A 25 -15.94 -1.11 -7.50
N ILE A 26 -14.95 -1.90 -7.11
CA ILE A 26 -13.79 -2.17 -7.95
C ILE A 26 -13.92 -3.57 -8.54
N PHE A 27 -13.36 -3.77 -9.73
CA PHE A 27 -13.44 -5.05 -10.41
C PHE A 27 -12.16 -5.37 -11.19
N LEU A 28 -11.86 -6.66 -11.25
CA LEU A 28 -10.92 -7.28 -12.16
C LEU A 28 -11.72 -8.27 -13.02
N ARG A 29 -11.57 -8.22 -14.34
CA ARG A 29 -12.31 -9.10 -15.27
C ARG A 29 -11.35 -9.74 -16.25
N ASP A 30 -11.68 -10.95 -16.66
CA ASP A 30 -10.98 -11.68 -17.71
C ASP A 30 -9.46 -11.77 -17.48
N HIS A 31 -9.03 -11.80 -16.20
CA HIS A 31 -7.62 -11.90 -15.86
C HIS A 31 -7.17 -13.35 -15.99
N VAL A 32 -6.29 -13.65 -16.94
CA VAL A 32 -5.87 -15.02 -17.25
C VAL A 32 -4.49 -15.31 -16.68
N VAL A 33 -4.37 -16.40 -15.93
CA VAL A 33 -3.11 -16.92 -15.37
C VAL A 33 -2.96 -18.39 -15.72
N GLU A 34 -1.73 -18.83 -15.98
CA GLU A 34 -1.41 -20.24 -16.11
C GLU A 34 -1.14 -20.86 -14.74
N ALA A 35 -1.87 -21.92 -14.40
CA ALA A 35 -1.71 -22.62 -13.12
C ALA A 35 -1.91 -24.13 -13.27
N GLU A 36 -1.23 -24.92 -12.44
CA GLU A 36 -1.49 -26.35 -12.33
C GLU A 36 -2.68 -26.58 -11.38
N ILE A 37 -3.87 -26.82 -11.94
CA ILE A 37 -5.10 -26.95 -11.17
C ILE A 37 -5.98 -28.14 -11.58
N GLY A 38 -6.23 -29.05 -10.64
CA GLY A 38 -7.08 -30.20 -10.90
C GLY A 38 -6.97 -31.34 -9.89
N ALA A 39 -8.10 -32.00 -9.62
CA ALA A 39 -8.17 -33.14 -8.72
C ALA A 39 -7.84 -34.47 -9.44
N PHE A 40 -7.88 -34.51 -10.78
CA PHE A 40 -7.64 -35.74 -11.53
C PHE A 40 -6.16 -35.99 -11.77
N GLN A 41 -5.78 -37.27 -11.80
CA GLN A 41 -4.41 -37.71 -12.12
C GLN A 41 -3.95 -37.23 -13.50
N ALA A 42 -4.86 -37.17 -14.47
CA ALA A 42 -4.59 -36.70 -15.82
C ALA A 42 -4.33 -35.19 -15.92
N GLU A 43 -4.57 -34.42 -14.84
CA GLU A 43 -4.29 -32.98 -14.77
C GLU A 43 -2.93 -32.70 -14.09
N ARG A 44 -2.16 -33.74 -13.73
CA ARG A 44 -0.85 -33.59 -13.08
C ARG A 44 0.22 -33.17 -14.07
N GLY A 45 1.00 -32.16 -13.71
CA GLY A 45 2.12 -31.64 -14.51
C GLY A 45 1.70 -30.88 -15.76
N ILE A 46 0.42 -30.50 -15.88
CA ILE A 46 -0.11 -29.73 -17.00
C ILE A 46 -0.63 -28.40 -16.47
N THR A 47 -0.05 -27.30 -16.98
CA THR A 47 -0.57 -25.95 -16.74
C THR A 47 -1.81 -25.70 -17.60
N GLN A 48 -2.79 -25.01 -17.03
CA GLN A 48 -4.03 -24.63 -17.69
C GLN A 48 -4.25 -23.14 -17.52
N ARG A 49 -4.87 -22.51 -18.51
CA ARG A 49 -5.27 -21.10 -18.46
C ARG A 49 -6.55 -20.96 -17.63
N ILE A 50 -6.43 -20.18 -16.56
CA ILE A 50 -7.49 -19.91 -15.61
C ILE A 50 -7.85 -18.44 -15.68
N ALA A 51 -9.12 -18.14 -15.97
CA ALA A 51 -9.65 -16.79 -16.00
C ALA A 51 -10.29 -16.43 -14.66
N PHE A 52 -10.01 -15.23 -14.18
CA PHE A 52 -10.53 -14.69 -12.93
C PHE A 52 -11.36 -13.43 -13.20
N THR A 53 -12.54 -13.37 -12.59
CA THR A 53 -13.36 -12.16 -12.48
C THR A 53 -13.69 -11.90 -11.01
N LEU A 54 -13.21 -10.80 -10.45
CA LEU A 54 -13.45 -10.37 -9.08
C LEU A 54 -14.22 -9.05 -9.08
N VAL A 55 -15.24 -8.93 -8.24
CA VAL A 55 -16.01 -7.70 -8.02
C VAL A 55 -16.16 -7.47 -6.53
N ALA A 56 -15.53 -6.40 -6.03
CA ALA A 56 -15.50 -6.06 -4.61
C ALA A 56 -16.37 -4.83 -4.33
N ASP A 57 -17.34 -4.97 -3.42
CA ASP A 57 -18.18 -3.87 -2.90
C ASP A 57 -17.45 -3.17 -1.75
N LEU A 58 -17.32 -1.84 -1.85
CA LEU A 58 -16.56 -1.02 -0.93
C LEU A 58 -17.41 -0.39 0.19
N LEU A 59 -16.77 -0.10 1.32
CA LEU A 59 -17.37 0.68 2.39
C LEU A 59 -17.71 2.11 1.91
N PRO A 60 -18.88 2.67 2.29
CA PRO A 60 -19.28 4.03 1.90
C PRO A 60 -18.29 5.12 2.34
N ALA A 61 -17.48 4.89 3.37
CA ALA A 61 -16.47 5.84 3.85
C ALA A 61 -15.31 6.08 2.87
N GLN A 62 -15.17 5.24 1.83
CA GLN A 62 -14.26 5.52 0.70
C GLN A 62 -14.82 6.55 -0.29
N ARG A 63 -16.06 7.03 -0.09
CA ARG A 63 -16.54 8.24 -0.75
C ARG A 63 -15.87 9.44 -0.11
N GLN A 64 -14.88 9.99 -0.79
CA GLN A 64 -14.48 11.35 -0.46
C GLN A 64 -15.65 12.27 -0.83
N PRO A 65 -16.18 13.10 0.10
CA PRO A 65 -17.15 14.09 -0.29
C PRO A 65 -16.51 14.96 -1.36
N VAL A 66 -17.20 15.13 -2.50
CA VAL A 66 -16.77 16.05 -3.55
C VAL A 66 -16.57 17.39 -2.87
N SER A 67 -15.31 17.80 -2.70
CA SER A 67 -15.00 19.09 -2.13
C SER A 67 -15.58 20.15 -3.07
N PRO A 68 -15.95 21.36 -2.61
CA PRO A 68 -16.32 22.46 -3.50
C PRO A 68 -15.25 22.79 -4.57
N HIS A 69 -14.07 22.19 -4.50
CA HIS A 69 -12.95 22.32 -5.43
C HIS A 69 -12.72 21.07 -6.33
N GLY A 70 -13.65 20.12 -6.38
CA GLY A 70 -13.57 18.89 -7.18
C GLY A 70 -13.17 17.63 -6.39
N PRO A 71 -13.19 16.44 -7.02
CA PRO A 71 -12.68 15.20 -6.43
C PRO A 71 -11.18 15.33 -6.18
N ARG A 72 -10.66 14.89 -5.02
CA ARG A 72 -9.21 14.77 -4.84
C ARG A 72 -8.79 13.40 -5.37
N ASP A 73 -7.83 13.39 -6.28
CA ASP A 73 -7.22 12.19 -6.85
C ASP A 73 -6.17 11.64 -5.87
N ASP A 74 -6.64 11.12 -4.73
CA ASP A 74 -5.79 10.66 -3.64
C ASP A 74 -5.85 9.13 -3.50
N VAL A 75 -4.85 8.48 -4.09
CA VAL A 75 -4.68 7.02 -4.12
C VAL A 75 -4.68 6.41 -2.71
N ASP A 76 -4.15 7.11 -1.70
CA ASP A 76 -4.08 6.60 -0.32
C ASP A 76 -5.45 6.47 0.36
N THR A 77 -6.50 7.06 -0.21
CA THR A 77 -7.86 7.01 0.33
C THR A 77 -8.76 5.94 -0.31
N ILE A 78 -8.28 5.30 -1.38
CA ILE A 78 -9.05 4.38 -2.22
C ILE A 78 -8.40 2.99 -2.15
N LEU A 79 -9.22 1.94 -2.15
CA LEU A 79 -8.71 0.58 -2.28
C LEU A 79 -8.00 0.38 -3.63
N SER A 80 -6.70 0.11 -3.61
CA SER A 80 -5.97 -0.27 -4.85
C SER A 80 -6.52 -1.60 -5.40
N TYR A 81 -6.68 -1.67 -6.71
CA TYR A 81 -7.00 -2.90 -7.42
C TYR A 81 -5.89 -3.96 -7.30
N ASP A 82 -4.69 -3.57 -6.85
CA ASP A 82 -3.59 -4.50 -6.55
C ASP A 82 -4.00 -5.53 -5.49
N VAL A 83 -4.87 -5.16 -4.54
CA VAL A 83 -5.38 -6.09 -3.54
C VAL A 83 -6.04 -7.31 -4.20
N LEU A 84 -6.70 -7.12 -5.36
CA LEU A 84 -7.30 -8.22 -6.11
C LEU A 84 -6.24 -9.07 -6.82
N LEU A 85 -5.25 -8.43 -7.43
CA LEU A 85 -4.17 -9.11 -8.17
C LEU A 85 -3.25 -9.90 -7.25
N ASP A 86 -2.79 -9.28 -6.16
CA ASP A 86 -1.91 -9.91 -5.18
C ASP A 86 -2.61 -11.05 -4.48
N SER A 87 -3.92 -10.94 -4.25
CA SER A 87 -4.68 -12.05 -3.66
C SER A 87 -4.74 -13.28 -4.58
N ILE A 88 -4.82 -13.07 -5.89
CA ILE A 88 -4.75 -14.16 -6.87
C ILE A 88 -3.33 -14.75 -6.88
N ARG A 89 -2.30 -13.92 -6.97
CA ARG A 89 -0.90 -14.35 -7.01
C ARG A 89 -0.50 -15.15 -5.77
N GLU A 90 -0.82 -14.66 -4.58
CA GLU A 90 -0.49 -15.32 -3.32
C GLU A 90 -1.24 -16.64 -3.14
N GLU A 91 -2.50 -16.71 -3.57
CA GLU A 91 -3.28 -17.94 -3.45
C GLU A 91 -2.86 -19.01 -4.48
N ILE A 92 -2.41 -18.59 -5.67
CA ILE A 92 -1.83 -19.48 -6.66
C ILE A 92 -0.44 -19.94 -6.18
N GLY A 93 0.49 -19.02 -5.93
CA GLY A 93 1.88 -19.28 -5.57
C GLY A 93 2.57 -20.30 -6.50
N ASP A 94 3.59 -20.99 -6.00
CA ASP A 94 4.27 -22.10 -6.70
C ASP A 94 3.62 -23.46 -6.41
N ARG A 95 2.38 -23.49 -5.91
CA ARG A 95 1.73 -24.71 -5.42
C ARG A 95 0.68 -25.23 -6.39
N ARG A 96 0.57 -26.56 -6.44
CA ARG A 96 -0.53 -27.24 -7.13
C ARG A 96 -1.83 -27.07 -6.37
N ILE A 97 -2.88 -26.67 -7.08
CA ILE A 97 -4.22 -26.51 -6.51
C ILE A 97 -5.09 -27.69 -6.93
N ASN A 98 -5.83 -28.28 -6.00
CA ASN A 98 -6.68 -29.42 -6.32
C ASN A 98 -8.07 -28.99 -6.82
N LEU A 99 -8.66 -27.94 -6.25
CA LEU A 99 -10.06 -27.55 -6.45
C LEU A 99 -10.17 -26.04 -6.71
N LEU A 100 -11.05 -25.66 -7.65
CA LEU A 100 -11.34 -24.25 -7.93
C LEU A 100 -12.06 -23.59 -6.75
N GLU A 101 -12.88 -24.36 -6.03
CA GLU A 101 -13.59 -23.94 -4.83
C GLU A 101 -12.61 -23.52 -3.73
N THR A 102 -11.55 -24.30 -3.50
CA THR A 102 -10.53 -23.98 -2.50
C THR A 102 -9.77 -22.71 -2.86
N LEU A 103 -9.42 -22.54 -4.14
CA LEU A 103 -8.78 -21.33 -4.63
C LEU A 103 -9.69 -20.11 -4.46
N ALA A 104 -10.96 -20.23 -4.83
CA ALA A 104 -11.93 -19.15 -4.70
C ALA A 104 -12.10 -18.73 -3.24
N GLU A 105 -12.23 -19.68 -2.31
CA GLU A 105 -12.33 -19.37 -0.88
C GLU A 105 -11.08 -18.71 -0.31
N GLY A 106 -9.89 -19.16 -0.70
CA GLY A 106 -8.63 -18.56 -0.25
C GLY A 106 -8.48 -17.12 -0.72
N ILE A 107 -8.76 -16.85 -2.00
CA ILE A 107 -8.80 -15.48 -2.55
C ILE A 107 -9.85 -14.64 -1.82
N ALA A 108 -11.05 -15.18 -1.60
CA ALA A 108 -12.12 -14.46 -0.94
C ALA A 108 -11.77 -14.06 0.49
N ALA A 109 -11.20 -14.99 1.26
CA ALA A 109 -10.77 -14.74 2.63
C ALA A 109 -9.73 -13.61 2.70
N ARG A 110 -8.78 -13.59 1.76
CA ARG A 110 -7.71 -12.59 1.72
C ARG A 110 -8.20 -11.21 1.30
N VAL A 111 -9.00 -11.12 0.24
CA VAL A 111 -9.57 -9.84 -0.21
C VAL A 111 -10.53 -9.28 0.84
N LEU A 112 -11.38 -10.11 1.45
CA LEU A 112 -12.31 -9.68 2.49
C LEU A 112 -11.62 -9.29 3.80
N ALA A 113 -10.35 -9.64 4.00
CA ALA A 113 -9.58 -9.13 5.13
C ALA A 113 -9.32 -7.62 5.02
N HIS A 114 -9.27 -7.05 3.82
CA HIS A 114 -9.01 -5.63 3.62
C HIS A 114 -10.18 -4.75 4.09
N VAL A 115 -9.93 -3.80 5.02
CA VAL A 115 -10.96 -3.00 5.71
C VAL A 115 -11.99 -2.34 4.79
N GLY A 116 -11.54 -1.88 3.61
CA GLY A 116 -12.39 -1.25 2.61
C GLY A 116 -13.41 -2.16 1.92
N VAL A 117 -13.30 -3.50 2.02
CA VAL A 117 -14.17 -4.46 1.30
C VAL A 117 -15.23 -5.06 2.21
N THR A 118 -16.48 -4.93 1.78
CA THR A 118 -17.66 -5.46 2.49
C THR A 118 -18.15 -6.78 1.92
N ARG A 119 -18.08 -6.93 0.60
CA ARG A 119 -18.54 -8.10 -0.14
C ARG A 119 -17.66 -8.31 -1.35
N LEU A 120 -17.48 -9.58 -1.73
CA LEU A 120 -16.73 -9.96 -2.92
C LEU A 120 -17.49 -11.05 -3.67
N ARG A 121 -17.63 -10.88 -4.98
CA ARG A 121 -17.98 -11.94 -5.92
C ARG A 121 -16.74 -12.35 -6.70
N ILE A 122 -16.51 -13.66 -6.82
CA ILE A 122 -15.40 -14.25 -7.57
C ILE A 122 -15.98 -15.26 -8.55
N VAL A 123 -15.59 -15.14 -9.82
CA VAL A 123 -15.79 -16.16 -10.85
C VAL A 123 -14.42 -16.66 -11.29
N ILE A 124 -14.21 -17.97 -11.26
CA ILE A 124 -12.96 -18.61 -11.71
C ILE A 124 -13.29 -19.67 -12.73
N GLU A 125 -12.68 -19.61 -13.91
CA GLU A 125 -12.99 -20.47 -15.04
C GLU A 125 -11.75 -21.15 -15.62
N LYS A 126 -11.86 -22.43 -15.95
CA LYS A 126 -10.89 -23.19 -16.75
C LYS A 126 -11.21 -23.02 -18.23
N LEU A 127 -10.27 -22.46 -19.00
CA LEU A 127 -10.46 -22.20 -20.43
C LEU A 127 -10.13 -23.40 -21.34
N ASP A 128 -9.33 -24.34 -20.84
CA ASP A 128 -8.74 -25.39 -21.70
C ASP A 128 -9.43 -26.77 -21.54
N ARG A 129 -10.46 -26.87 -20.68
CA ARG A 129 -11.07 -28.17 -20.34
C ARG A 129 -12.19 -28.60 -21.28
N VAL A 130 -13.01 -27.65 -21.74
CA VAL A 130 -14.19 -27.88 -22.58
C VAL A 130 -14.37 -26.72 -23.56
N PRO A 131 -15.10 -26.89 -24.68
CA PRO A 131 -15.56 -25.76 -25.48
C PRO A 131 -16.44 -24.83 -24.62
N GLY A 132 -15.97 -23.62 -24.34
CA GLY A 132 -16.59 -22.68 -23.42
C GLY A 132 -15.78 -22.54 -22.12
N ALA A 133 -16.42 -22.02 -21.08
CA ALA A 133 -15.80 -21.81 -19.78
C ALA A 133 -16.49 -22.69 -18.72
N LEU A 134 -15.71 -23.47 -17.97
CA LEU A 134 -16.18 -24.26 -16.83
C LEU A 134 -15.54 -23.72 -15.57
N GLY A 135 -16.34 -23.37 -14.57
CA GLY A 135 -15.84 -22.64 -13.42
C GLY A 135 -16.70 -22.69 -12.17
N VAL A 136 -16.29 -21.91 -11.19
CA VAL A 136 -17.01 -21.65 -9.95
C VAL A 136 -17.36 -20.17 -9.85
N ASP A 137 -18.54 -19.86 -9.30
CA ASP A 137 -18.98 -18.50 -8.99
C ASP A 137 -19.38 -18.47 -7.52
N ILE A 138 -18.63 -17.73 -6.70
CA ILE A 138 -18.90 -17.58 -5.28
C ILE A 138 -19.10 -16.11 -4.93
N THR A 139 -19.95 -15.87 -3.93
CA THR A 139 -20.08 -14.57 -3.30
C THR A 139 -19.90 -14.73 -1.80
N ARG A 140 -19.05 -13.88 -1.21
CA ARG A 140 -18.74 -13.87 0.21
C ARG A 140 -18.92 -12.46 0.75
N GLU A 141 -19.43 -12.38 1.96
CA GLU A 141 -19.63 -11.14 2.71
C GLU A 141 -18.74 -11.17 3.94
N ARG A 142 -18.19 -10.01 4.31
CA ARG A 142 -17.39 -9.88 5.53
C ARG A 142 -18.26 -10.22 6.74
N PRO A 143 -17.90 -11.22 7.58
CA PRO A 143 -18.69 -11.56 8.76
C PRO A 143 -18.74 -10.39 9.74
N ARG A 144 -19.94 -10.02 10.22
CA ARG A 144 -20.16 -8.94 11.20
C ARG A 144 -19.40 -9.14 12.53
N ALA A 145 -18.87 -10.34 12.80
CA ALA A 145 -18.18 -10.72 14.02
C ALA A 145 -16.67 -11.03 13.87
N ALA A 146 -16.09 -10.91 12.68
CA ALA A 146 -14.65 -11.14 12.48
C ALA A 146 -13.89 -9.81 12.50
N VAL A 147 -13.79 -9.20 13.70
CA VAL A 147 -12.85 -8.12 13.97
C VAL A 147 -11.57 -8.76 14.50
N ILE A 148 -10.76 -9.32 13.60
CA ILE A 148 -9.33 -9.53 13.84
C ILE A 148 -8.65 -9.27 12.50
N ASP A 149 -7.96 -8.14 12.38
CA ASP A 149 -7.05 -7.87 11.26
C ASP A 149 -6.05 -9.02 11.15
N PRO A 150 -5.90 -9.71 10.01
CA PRO A 150 -4.58 -10.17 9.64
C PRO A 150 -3.79 -8.90 9.34
N ALA A 151 -2.81 -8.58 10.20
CA ALA A 151 -1.86 -7.53 9.90
C ALA A 151 -1.32 -7.73 8.47
N PRO A 152 -1.12 -6.66 7.68
CA PRO A 152 -0.53 -6.79 6.35
C PRO A 152 0.74 -7.63 6.47
N ALA A 153 0.92 -8.60 5.58
CA ALA A 153 2.02 -9.56 5.65
C ALA A 153 3.33 -8.80 5.93
N ALA A 154 4.02 -9.16 7.02
CA ALA A 154 5.18 -8.42 7.49
C ALA A 154 6.21 -8.28 6.37
N LEU A 155 6.77 -7.07 6.22
CA LEU A 155 7.86 -6.85 5.28
C LEU A 155 9.04 -7.78 5.64
N PRO A 156 9.81 -8.24 4.65
CA PRO A 156 10.98 -9.05 4.94
C PRO A 156 11.98 -8.26 5.78
N ASP A 157 12.69 -8.93 6.70
CA ASP A 157 13.70 -8.31 7.57
C ASP A 157 14.87 -7.66 6.80
N THR A 158 14.98 -7.94 5.50
CA THR A 158 15.96 -7.37 4.58
C THR A 158 15.56 -6.01 4.00
N ALA A 159 14.29 -5.61 4.15
CA ALA A 159 13.80 -4.30 3.74
C ALA A 159 14.58 -3.19 4.44
N ARG A 160 14.97 -2.16 3.70
CA ARG A 160 15.83 -1.08 4.19
C ARG A 160 15.53 0.25 3.54
N ILE A 161 15.95 1.32 4.20
CA ILE A 161 15.96 2.68 3.67
C ILE A 161 17.41 3.12 3.46
N ALA A 162 17.75 3.65 2.29
CA ALA A 162 19.03 4.30 2.06
C ALA A 162 18.87 5.82 2.16
N LEU A 163 19.58 6.46 3.10
CA LEU A 163 19.69 7.91 3.21
C LEU A 163 20.96 8.38 2.53
N ILE A 164 20.82 9.07 1.40
CA ILE A 164 21.90 9.54 0.55
C ILE A 164 22.18 11.00 0.86
N ALA A 165 23.41 11.31 1.26
CA ALA A 165 23.86 12.67 1.47
C ALA A 165 23.84 13.45 0.13
N ARG A 166 23.54 14.74 0.22
CA ARG A 166 23.37 15.61 -0.94
C ARG A 166 24.58 15.61 -1.88
N ASP A 167 25.78 15.68 -1.32
CA ASP A 167 27.05 15.72 -2.06
C ASP A 167 27.31 14.44 -2.87
N ARG A 168 26.72 13.32 -2.45
CA ARG A 168 26.80 12.03 -3.14
C ARG A 168 25.89 11.93 -4.36
N LEU A 169 24.91 12.83 -4.55
CA LEU A 169 24.01 12.80 -5.72
C LEU A 169 24.74 12.93 -7.07
N ALA A 170 25.85 13.66 -7.08
CA ALA A 170 26.67 13.87 -8.27
C ALA A 170 27.70 12.74 -8.49
N ALA A 171 27.83 11.79 -7.57
CA ALA A 171 28.81 10.73 -7.68
C ALA A 171 28.46 9.80 -8.86
N SER A 172 29.49 9.43 -9.65
CA SER A 172 29.32 8.62 -10.86
C SER A 172 28.91 7.18 -10.55
N ASP A 173 29.37 6.66 -9.42
CA ASP A 173 29.15 5.30 -8.91
C ASP A 173 27.84 5.12 -8.12
N LEU A 174 27.07 6.20 -7.92
CA LEU A 174 25.86 6.20 -7.10
C LEU A 174 24.83 5.16 -7.54
N ALA A 175 24.57 5.05 -8.85
CA ALA A 175 23.59 4.11 -9.36
C ALA A 175 24.02 2.66 -9.10
N ASP A 176 25.29 2.34 -9.31
CA ASP A 176 25.83 1.00 -9.07
C ASP A 176 25.76 0.63 -7.59
N TRP A 177 26.07 1.57 -6.69
CA TRP A 177 25.94 1.37 -5.24
C TRP A 177 24.48 1.08 -4.84
N VAL A 178 23.52 1.86 -5.36
CA VAL A 178 22.08 1.66 -5.08
C VAL A 178 21.63 0.29 -5.55
N LEU A 179 22.06 -0.15 -6.73
CA LEU A 179 21.65 -1.42 -7.30
C LEU A 179 22.27 -2.61 -6.57
N ALA A 180 23.52 -2.48 -6.13
CA ALA A 180 24.13 -3.47 -5.24
C ALA A 180 23.35 -3.59 -3.94
N LEU A 181 22.88 -2.47 -3.38
CA LEU A 181 22.07 -2.47 -2.17
C LEU A 181 20.67 -3.08 -2.39
N ALA A 182 20.03 -2.79 -3.53
CA ALA A 182 18.73 -3.35 -3.92
C ALA A 182 18.79 -4.86 -4.19
N ALA A 183 19.94 -5.40 -4.57
CA ALA A 183 20.13 -6.84 -4.75
C ALA A 183 20.03 -7.62 -3.42
N ASP A 184 20.31 -6.98 -2.28
CA ASP A 184 20.23 -7.59 -0.97
C ASP A 184 18.80 -7.57 -0.36
N GLY A 185 17.85 -6.89 -1.00
CA GLY A 185 16.45 -6.83 -0.55
C GLY A 185 15.73 -5.52 -0.90
N PRO A 186 14.44 -5.40 -0.53
CA PRO A 186 13.62 -4.24 -0.83
C PRO A 186 14.21 -2.92 -0.31
N LEU A 187 14.15 -1.88 -1.13
CA LEU A 187 14.90 -0.64 -0.89
C LEU A 187 14.04 0.60 -1.18
N ILE A 188 14.03 1.53 -0.22
CA ILE A 188 13.56 2.91 -0.40
C ILE A 188 14.76 3.85 -0.37
N LEU A 189 14.86 4.75 -1.32
CA LEU A 189 15.87 5.80 -1.38
C LEU A 189 15.30 7.11 -0.82
N CYS A 190 16.02 7.68 0.13
CA CYS A 190 15.76 8.99 0.70
C CYS A 190 16.98 9.87 0.43
N VAL A 191 16.74 11.10 -0.01
CA VAL A 191 17.82 11.99 -0.46
C VAL A 191 17.81 13.24 0.38
N ASP A 192 18.96 13.56 0.97
CA ASP A 192 19.11 14.84 1.64
C ASP A 192 19.21 15.98 0.62
N ALA A 193 18.62 17.13 0.95
CA ALA A 193 18.54 18.29 0.07
C ALA A 193 19.32 19.47 0.68
N PRO A 194 19.73 20.46 -0.13
CA PRO A 194 20.28 21.69 0.43
C PRO A 194 19.30 22.31 1.42
N GLY A 195 19.76 22.58 2.64
CA GLY A 195 19.10 23.58 3.49
C GLY A 195 18.94 24.88 2.70
N ALA A 196 17.78 25.51 2.80
CA ALA A 196 17.45 26.71 2.04
C ALA A 196 18.59 27.75 2.10
N ARG A 197 18.92 28.36 0.94
CA ARG A 197 19.83 29.50 0.88
C ARG A 197 19.25 30.64 1.71
N ALA A 198 20.08 31.29 2.52
CA ALA A 198 19.73 32.50 3.25
C ALA A 198 19.11 33.55 2.30
N GLY A 199 17.80 33.78 2.38
CA GLY A 199 17.07 34.71 1.53
C GLY A 199 15.56 34.69 1.76
N VAL A 200 15.03 35.86 2.17
CA VAL A 200 13.65 36.18 2.58
C VAL A 200 13.14 35.33 3.75
N ASP A 201 12.87 35.96 4.89
CA ASP A 201 12.17 35.33 6.01
C ASP A 201 10.73 34.98 5.59
N LEU A 202 10.52 33.71 5.22
CA LEU A 202 9.20 33.18 4.95
C LEU A 202 8.52 32.81 6.27
N PRO A 203 7.18 32.96 6.39
CA PRO A 203 6.44 32.41 7.51
C PRO A 203 6.74 30.91 7.67
N ALA A 204 6.90 30.44 8.92
CA ALA A 204 7.32 29.06 9.20
C ALA A 204 6.52 27.96 8.47
N PRO A 205 5.18 28.04 8.32
CA PRO A 205 4.41 27.05 7.54
C PRO A 205 4.78 27.03 6.05
N VAL A 206 5.10 28.19 5.47
CA VAL A 206 5.51 28.33 4.07
C VAL A 206 6.93 27.82 3.88
N GLN A 207 7.85 28.19 4.77
CA GLN A 207 9.23 27.69 4.76
C GLN A 207 9.26 26.16 4.82
N ARG A 208 8.46 25.57 5.73
CA ARG A 208 8.32 24.12 5.85
C ARG A 208 7.87 23.45 4.55
N ARG A 209 6.98 24.08 3.77
CA ARG A 209 6.54 23.54 2.47
C ARG A 209 7.63 23.67 1.41
N VAL A 210 8.38 24.77 1.40
CA VAL A 210 9.53 24.97 0.52
C VAL A 210 10.62 23.93 0.79
N ASP A 211 10.92 23.65 2.06
CA ASP A 211 11.90 22.66 2.46
C ASP A 211 11.49 21.24 2.01
N LEU A 212 10.21 20.87 2.18
CA LEU A 212 9.69 19.58 1.67
C LEU A 212 9.83 19.46 0.15
N LEU A 213 9.51 20.51 -0.61
CA LEU A 213 9.66 20.53 -2.06
C LEU A 213 11.14 20.43 -2.49
N ALA A 214 12.08 20.93 -1.68
CA ALA A 214 13.50 20.78 -1.97
C ALA A 214 13.94 19.30 -1.93
N PHE A 215 13.41 18.51 -1.00
CA PHE A 215 13.63 17.07 -0.95
C PHE A 215 13.03 16.35 -2.16
N GLU A 216 11.83 16.72 -2.61
CA GLU A 216 11.23 16.12 -3.81
C GLU A 216 12.03 16.46 -5.07
N GLN A 217 12.52 17.69 -5.22
CA GLN A 217 13.40 18.00 -6.33
C GLN A 217 14.71 17.18 -6.27
N ALA A 218 15.22 16.88 -5.08
CA ALA A 218 16.38 16.01 -4.92
C ALA A 218 16.07 14.55 -5.28
N ALA A 219 14.89 14.05 -4.90
CA ALA A 219 14.37 12.75 -5.32
C ALA A 219 14.29 12.62 -6.85
N TRP A 220 13.72 13.62 -7.55
CA TRP A 220 13.67 13.63 -9.02
C TRP A 220 15.05 13.65 -9.67
N ARG A 221 16.02 14.37 -9.09
CA ARG A 221 17.41 14.36 -9.58
C ARG A 221 18.07 12.98 -9.40
N LEU A 222 17.78 12.29 -8.30
CA LEU A 222 18.24 10.92 -8.10
C LEU A 222 17.57 9.97 -9.10
N ALA A 223 16.25 10.05 -9.27
CA ALA A 223 15.52 9.20 -10.20
C ALA A 223 16.02 9.34 -11.65
N ALA A 224 16.47 10.53 -12.05
CA ALA A 224 17.09 10.76 -13.35
C ALA A 224 18.44 10.02 -13.56
N ARG A 225 19.04 9.43 -12.52
CA ARG A 225 20.31 8.70 -12.62
C ARG A 225 20.15 7.29 -13.20
N ASP A 226 18.99 6.66 -13.01
CA ASP A 226 18.70 5.31 -13.51
C ASP A 226 17.18 5.11 -13.72
N PRO A 227 16.73 4.56 -14.86
CA PRO A 227 15.30 4.38 -15.14
C PRO A 227 14.58 3.41 -14.19
N ARG A 228 15.30 2.61 -13.39
CA ARG A 228 14.70 1.72 -12.37
C ARG A 228 14.30 2.45 -11.09
N PHE A 229 14.71 3.70 -10.92
CA PHE A 229 14.39 4.50 -9.74
C PHE A 229 13.06 5.21 -9.95
N VAL A 230 12.05 4.84 -9.18
CA VAL A 230 10.69 5.34 -9.35
C VAL A 230 10.36 6.29 -8.21
N VAL A 231 10.05 7.55 -8.51
CA VAL A 231 9.64 8.51 -7.48
C VAL A 231 8.23 8.17 -6.99
N VAL A 232 8.08 8.10 -5.68
CA VAL A 232 6.84 7.72 -5.00
C VAL A 232 6.57 8.69 -3.86
N ASP A 233 5.34 9.18 -3.76
CA ASP A 233 4.93 10.17 -2.74
C ASP A 233 3.88 9.68 -1.73
N SER A 234 3.39 8.44 -1.90
CA SER A 234 2.30 7.87 -1.12
C SER A 234 2.76 6.65 -0.30
N ARG A 235 2.09 6.38 0.83
CA ARG A 235 2.42 5.20 1.64
C ARG A 235 2.15 3.92 0.86
N THR A 236 1.02 3.88 0.18
CA THR A 236 0.53 2.69 -0.52
C THR A 236 1.51 2.25 -1.62
N GLU A 237 2.03 3.19 -2.39
CA GLU A 237 3.04 2.89 -3.42
C GLU A 237 4.40 2.51 -2.84
N LEU A 238 4.80 3.06 -1.68
CA LEU A 238 6.03 2.60 -1.00
C LEU A 238 5.89 1.14 -0.54
N ASP A 239 4.76 0.81 0.08
CA ASP A 239 4.45 -0.56 0.50
C ASP A 239 4.39 -1.52 -0.70
N TRP A 240 3.80 -1.09 -1.82
CA TRP A 240 3.79 -1.85 -3.07
C TRP A 240 5.20 -2.03 -3.64
N GLY A 241 6.00 -0.97 -3.69
CA GLY A 241 7.35 -1.00 -4.24
C GLY A 241 8.26 -1.95 -3.45
N LEU A 242 8.15 -1.95 -2.13
CA LEU A 242 8.87 -2.87 -1.26
C LEU A 242 8.51 -4.35 -1.51
N ARG A 243 7.23 -4.64 -1.78
CA ARG A 243 6.76 -6.02 -2.05
C ARG A 243 7.14 -6.52 -3.43
N ASN A 244 7.23 -5.62 -4.41
CA ASN A 244 7.49 -5.95 -5.81
C ASN A 244 8.96 -5.76 -6.23
N GLY A 245 9.85 -5.42 -5.29
CA GLY A 245 11.27 -5.20 -5.57
C GLY A 245 11.56 -3.95 -6.40
N GLN A 246 10.64 -2.98 -6.43
CA GLN A 246 10.87 -1.67 -7.03
C GLN A 246 11.82 -0.85 -6.15
N VAL A 247 12.78 -0.17 -6.77
CA VAL A 247 13.62 0.81 -6.08
C VAL A 247 12.87 2.14 -6.04
N SER A 248 12.15 2.37 -4.94
CA SER A 248 11.33 3.59 -4.76
C SER A 248 12.18 4.74 -4.24
N VAL A 249 12.05 5.94 -4.84
CA VAL A 249 12.65 7.18 -4.35
C VAL A 249 11.57 8.01 -3.67
N TRP A 250 11.73 8.27 -2.38
CA TRP A 250 10.67 8.91 -1.60
C TRP A 250 10.58 10.42 -1.84
N ALA A 251 9.38 10.87 -2.23
CA ALA A 251 8.97 12.26 -2.31
C ALA A 251 8.09 12.61 -1.08
N PRO A 252 8.60 13.35 -0.09
CA PRO A 252 7.96 13.41 1.23
C PRO A 252 6.76 14.36 1.38
N CYS A 253 6.47 15.27 0.43
CA CYS A 253 5.52 16.37 0.68
C CYS A 253 4.13 15.87 1.06
N LYS A 254 3.63 14.87 0.34
CA LYS A 254 2.28 14.33 0.53
C LYS A 254 2.18 13.63 1.88
N MET A 255 2.99 12.59 2.10
CA MET A 255 2.99 11.83 3.37
C MET A 255 3.22 12.70 4.61
N VAL A 256 4.14 13.67 4.56
CA VAL A 256 4.44 14.53 5.73
C VAL A 256 3.28 15.49 6.02
N VAL A 257 2.60 16.01 5.01
CA VAL A 257 1.45 16.90 5.22
C VAL A 257 0.20 16.14 5.64
N ASP A 258 -0.03 14.95 5.07
CA ASP A 258 -1.18 14.11 5.40
C ASP A 258 -1.09 13.53 6.83
N ALA A 259 0.12 13.31 7.34
CA ALA A 259 0.37 12.81 8.69
C ALA A 259 0.04 13.80 9.83
N ARG A 260 -0.16 15.10 9.54
CA ARG A 260 -0.52 16.14 10.51
C ARG A 260 0.35 16.09 11.79
N ASP A 261 -0.24 15.76 12.94
CA ASP A 261 0.40 15.77 14.26
C ASP A 261 1.35 14.58 14.48
N GLU A 262 1.32 13.56 13.61
CA GLU A 262 2.21 12.40 13.66
C GLU A 262 3.56 12.65 12.98
N ALA A 263 3.68 13.71 12.17
CA ALA A 263 4.92 14.04 11.48
C ALA A 263 5.93 14.74 12.40
N PRO A 264 7.25 14.62 12.14
CA PRO A 264 8.27 15.34 12.91
C PRO A 264 8.02 16.84 12.95
N THR A 265 7.98 17.40 14.17
CA THR A 265 7.75 18.82 14.43
C THR A 265 9.05 19.62 14.25
N GLY A 266 8.94 20.92 13.95
CA GLY A 266 10.10 21.81 13.74
C GLY A 266 10.56 21.94 12.28
N PRO A 267 11.80 22.39 12.03
CA PRO A 267 12.38 22.46 10.69
C PRO A 267 12.44 21.07 10.03
N VAL A 268 12.07 20.99 8.75
CA VAL A 268 12.07 19.70 8.03
C VAL A 268 13.50 19.35 7.62
N CYS A 269 13.97 18.19 8.08
CA CYS A 269 15.25 17.62 7.68
C CYS A 269 15.09 16.14 7.38
N MET A 270 15.76 15.66 6.32
CA MET A 270 15.65 14.26 5.92
C MET A 270 16.17 13.30 7.01
N THR A 271 17.14 13.75 7.81
CA THR A 271 17.65 13.01 8.97
C THR A 271 16.60 12.74 10.05
N SER A 272 15.58 13.59 10.20
CA SER A 272 14.45 13.32 11.12
C SER A 272 13.28 12.61 10.43
N LEU A 273 13.10 12.82 9.12
CA LEU A 273 12.04 12.18 8.35
C LEU A 273 12.30 10.69 8.10
N VAL A 274 13.54 10.27 7.89
CA VAL A 274 13.90 8.87 7.63
C VAL A 274 13.55 7.93 8.79
N PRO A 275 13.93 8.21 10.05
CA PRO A 275 13.51 7.40 11.20
C PRO A 275 11.99 7.33 11.35
N TRP A 276 11.30 8.45 11.12
CA TRP A 276 9.85 8.50 11.15
C TRP A 276 9.22 7.60 10.08
N LEU A 277 9.71 7.67 8.85
CA LEU A 277 9.27 6.80 7.75
C LEU A 277 9.55 5.32 8.07
N ALA A 278 10.75 5.02 8.57
CA ALA A 278 11.16 3.67 8.94
C ALA A 278 10.17 3.03 9.93
N ARG A 279 9.83 3.76 11.00
CA ARG A 279 8.84 3.31 11.99
C ARG A 279 7.44 3.16 11.40
N ARG A 280 7.02 4.11 10.54
CA ARG A 280 5.69 4.07 9.90
C ARG A 280 5.51 2.86 8.99
N LEU A 281 6.59 2.41 8.34
CA LEU A 281 6.62 1.24 7.47
C LEU A 281 7.06 -0.06 8.18
N GLY A 282 7.52 0.02 9.43
CA GLY A 282 8.06 -1.15 10.15
C GLY A 282 9.44 -1.61 9.66
N ILE A 283 10.19 -0.75 8.98
CA ILE A 283 11.55 -1.01 8.51
C ILE A 283 12.55 -0.70 9.63
N ARG A 284 13.49 -1.61 9.88
CA ARG A 284 14.50 -1.45 10.96
C ARG A 284 15.91 -1.11 10.48
N ARG A 285 16.19 -1.26 9.18
CA ARG A 285 17.54 -1.08 8.61
C ARG A 285 17.62 0.22 7.84
N ILE A 286 18.63 1.02 8.16
CA ILE A 286 18.97 2.24 7.42
C ILE A 286 20.43 2.18 7.00
N ASP A 287 20.67 2.31 5.70
CA ASP A 287 22.00 2.52 5.13
C ASP A 287 22.20 4.01 4.87
N THR A 288 23.36 4.57 5.20
CA THR A 288 23.70 5.97 4.90
C THR A 288 24.85 6.03 3.92
N LEU A 289 24.77 6.91 2.92
CA LEU A 289 25.85 7.16 1.96
C LEU A 289 26.33 8.61 2.08
N GLY A 290 27.60 8.80 2.42
CA GLY A 290 28.20 10.12 2.66
C GLY A 290 27.92 10.69 4.06
N ALA A 291 28.24 11.97 4.26
CA ALA A 291 28.20 12.63 5.57
C ALA A 291 26.76 13.01 6.00
N VAL A 292 25.93 12.00 6.27
CA VAL A 292 24.55 12.14 6.73
C VAL A 292 24.26 11.14 7.84
N THR A 293 23.55 11.56 8.89
CA THR A 293 23.22 10.68 10.03
C THR A 293 21.77 10.88 10.45
N PRO A 294 20.94 9.82 10.43
CA PRO A 294 19.57 9.89 10.95
C PRO A 294 19.55 10.34 12.42
N ALA A 295 18.60 11.21 12.75
CA ALA A 295 18.31 11.59 14.13
C ALA A 295 17.57 10.44 14.84
N ASP A 296 17.66 10.36 16.18
CA ASP A 296 16.87 9.42 17.00
C ASP A 296 16.77 7.99 16.42
N SER A 297 17.89 7.28 16.34
CA SER A 297 17.99 5.94 15.76
C SER A 297 18.00 4.81 16.80
N THR A 298 17.42 5.04 17.99
CA THR A 298 17.56 4.17 19.17
C THR A 298 17.09 2.72 18.94
N ASP A 299 16.11 2.52 18.05
CA ASP A 299 15.49 1.25 17.67
C ASP A 299 15.85 0.78 16.24
N LEU A 300 16.77 1.48 15.58
CA LEU A 300 17.10 1.29 14.16
C LEU A 300 18.56 0.82 14.00
N SER A 301 18.78 -0.11 13.09
CA SER A 301 20.12 -0.59 12.72
C SER A 301 20.68 0.30 11.62
N LEU A 302 21.76 1.02 11.92
CA LEU A 302 22.44 1.92 10.99
C LEU A 302 23.68 1.26 10.40
N ARG A 303 23.87 1.40 9.09
CA ARG A 303 25.10 1.03 8.38
C ARG A 303 25.59 2.20 7.53
N ALA A 304 26.77 2.72 7.84
CA ALA A 304 27.37 3.82 7.10
C ALA A 304 28.26 3.33 5.96
N HIS A 305 28.21 4.05 4.84
CA HIS A 305 29.02 3.87 3.63
C HIS A 305 29.62 5.23 3.24
N ASP A 306 30.88 5.23 2.80
CA ASP A 306 31.65 6.43 2.44
C ASP A 306 31.46 6.85 0.97
#